data_AF-A0AAN6YNQ4-F1
#
_entry.id   AF-A0AAN6YNQ4-F1
#
_cell.length_a   1.000
_cell.length_b   1.000
_cell.length_c   1.000
_cell.angle_alpha   90.00
_cell.angle_beta   90.00
_cell.angle_gamma   90.00
#
_symmetry.space_group_name_H-M   'P 1'
#
loop_
_entity.id
_entity.type
_entity.pdbx_description
1 polymer ?
#
loop_
_entity_poly.entity_id
_entity_poly.type
_entity_poly.pdbx_seq_one_letter_code
_entity_poly.pdbx_strand_id
1 'polypeptide(L)'
;MAPSKEFPKAPPVTEKDFEDPNTQSLDFSDDDELANLIKYKLPIILPWHKAKTVRLGTTLHSSRLSSNNPWEENESPFLLDHLYRVPPKLTREYGTVASFKSVETSKQCETRDHLSLGFGVGVGLPFLATVSVKGHYDKDVQKNTDSNKASIRSSIRAGTVELECQPRLTNQAIITVKYNGGVPALEERYGDYYVAGYKLGGDTAMLLSSSSYATKEKEVYGVTLTVEVLFFEASKHWEKDFNTFASGSSLKLMGYDTLEGKNWNEASSGRGEAAARLFQKSKEIALSTQCMGERLSQILDEMGLHNGDELTMEQCDALTKKGIVVELVLMPIRTLRHVMEWMVQDNII
;
A
#
# COMPACT_ATOMS: atom_id res chain seq x y z
N MET A 1 40.23 -65.94 14.26
CA MET A 1 41.20 -64.94 13.78
C MET A 1 40.87 -64.64 12.32
N ALA A 2 40.21 -63.51 12.06
CA ALA A 2 40.03 -62.90 10.75
C ALA A 2 39.85 -61.39 10.99
N PRO A 3 40.47 -60.51 10.17
CA PRO A 3 40.73 -59.12 10.54
C PRO A 3 39.57 -58.17 10.21
N SER A 4 39.39 -57.16 11.07
CA SER A 4 38.50 -56.02 10.87
C SER A 4 38.94 -55.19 9.67
N LYS A 5 38.10 -55.10 8.63
CA LYS A 5 38.27 -54.16 7.52
C LYS A 5 37.70 -52.81 7.92
N GLU A 6 38.56 -51.80 7.99
CA GLU A 6 38.17 -50.39 8.06
C GLU A 6 37.50 -49.97 6.75
N PHE A 7 36.33 -49.33 6.86
CA PHE A 7 35.68 -48.64 5.75
C PHE A 7 36.20 -47.20 5.67
N PRO A 8 36.54 -46.68 4.48
CA PRO A 8 36.98 -45.30 4.33
C PRO A 8 35.81 -44.34 4.60
N LYS A 9 36.04 -43.34 5.46
CA LYS A 9 35.12 -42.22 5.69
C LYS A 9 34.95 -41.43 4.40
N ALA A 10 33.70 -41.25 3.96
CA ALA A 10 33.35 -40.32 2.89
C ALA A 10 33.71 -38.88 3.32
N PRO A 11 34.21 -38.03 2.39
CA PRO A 11 34.47 -36.63 2.68
C PRO A 11 33.14 -35.87 2.91
N PRO A 12 33.17 -34.77 3.68
CA PRO A 12 31.98 -33.98 3.95
C PRO A 12 31.48 -33.29 2.67
N VAL A 13 30.19 -33.45 2.39
CA VAL A 13 29.50 -32.72 1.32
C VAL A 13 29.39 -31.26 1.72
N THR A 14 30.03 -30.37 0.98
CA THR A 14 29.83 -28.92 1.08
C THR A 14 28.61 -28.51 0.26
N GLU A 15 27.75 -27.65 0.80
CA GLU A 15 26.52 -27.09 0.20
C GLU A 15 26.77 -26.20 -1.05
N LYS A 16 27.51 -26.69 -2.05
CA LYS A 16 27.74 -25.96 -3.31
C LYS A 16 27.39 -26.73 -4.58
N ASP A 17 26.81 -27.93 -4.47
CA ASP A 17 26.57 -28.80 -5.63
C ASP A 17 25.09 -28.93 -6.03
N PHE A 18 24.22 -27.99 -5.64
CA PHE A 18 22.84 -27.89 -6.14
C PHE A 18 22.53 -26.48 -6.64
N GLU A 19 23.21 -26.05 -7.71
CA GLU A 19 22.69 -24.98 -8.57
C GLU A 19 22.29 -25.60 -9.91
N ASP A 20 20.98 -25.64 -10.15
CA ASP A 20 20.38 -26.00 -11.43
C ASP A 20 20.69 -24.88 -12.45
N PRO A 21 21.46 -25.16 -13.52
CA PRO A 21 21.91 -24.15 -14.48
C PRO A 21 20.78 -23.55 -15.35
N ASN A 22 19.52 -23.94 -15.15
CA ASN A 22 18.37 -23.37 -15.84
C ASN A 22 17.47 -22.46 -14.98
N THR A 23 17.89 -22.10 -13.77
CA THR A 23 17.20 -21.04 -13.02
C THR A 23 17.73 -19.68 -13.48
N GLN A 24 17.32 -19.24 -14.68
CA GLN A 24 17.39 -17.81 -15.00
C GLN A 24 16.44 -17.09 -14.04
N SER A 25 16.98 -16.62 -12.92
CA SER A 25 16.33 -15.59 -12.11
C SER A 25 16.14 -14.39 -13.04
N LEU A 26 14.90 -14.19 -13.47
CA LEU A 26 14.49 -12.93 -14.08
C LEU A 26 14.68 -11.87 -13.00
N ASP A 27 15.82 -11.16 -13.08
CA ASP A 27 16.05 -9.92 -12.35
C ASP A 27 15.03 -8.89 -12.87
N PHE A 28 13.83 -8.94 -12.32
CA PHE A 28 12.87 -7.86 -12.45
C PHE A 28 13.33 -6.73 -11.54
N SER A 29 13.85 -5.64 -12.12
CA SER A 29 13.92 -4.39 -11.40
C SER A 29 12.51 -3.92 -11.08
N ASP A 30 12.21 -3.63 -9.81
CA ASP A 30 10.89 -3.19 -9.33
C ASP A 30 10.35 -1.95 -10.07
N ASP A 31 11.21 -1.16 -10.71
CA ASP A 31 10.85 0.00 -11.54
C ASP A 31 10.03 -0.36 -12.80
N ASP A 32 9.99 -1.64 -13.20
CA ASP A 32 9.27 -2.13 -14.39
C ASP A 32 7.94 -2.84 -14.07
N GLU A 33 7.56 -3.05 -12.80
CA GLU A 33 6.37 -3.87 -12.48
C GLU A 33 5.08 -3.24 -13.01
N LEU A 34 4.83 -1.97 -12.70
CA LEU A 34 3.64 -1.27 -13.19
C LEU A 34 3.63 -1.14 -14.72
N ALA A 35 4.78 -0.84 -15.32
CA ALA A 35 4.92 -0.75 -16.78
C ALA A 35 4.61 -2.10 -17.45
N ASN A 36 5.04 -3.20 -16.83
CA ASN A 36 4.72 -4.55 -17.28
C ASN A 36 3.22 -4.87 -17.12
N LEU A 37 2.61 -4.56 -15.98
CA LEU A 37 1.16 -4.73 -15.79
C LEU A 37 0.36 -3.98 -16.85
N ILE A 38 0.74 -2.73 -17.16
CA ILE A 38 0.11 -1.92 -18.22
C ILE A 38 0.31 -2.55 -19.59
N LYS A 39 1.56 -2.92 -19.92
CA LYS A 39 1.93 -3.52 -21.21
C LYS A 39 1.15 -4.80 -21.48
N TYR A 40 0.98 -5.65 -20.47
CA TYR A 40 0.25 -6.90 -20.57
C TYR A 40 -1.26 -6.75 -20.30
N LYS A 41 -1.74 -5.53 -20.06
CA LYS A 41 -3.15 -5.22 -19.77
C LYS A 41 -3.69 -6.07 -18.63
N LEU A 42 -2.94 -6.13 -17.53
CA LEU A 42 -3.26 -6.85 -16.30
C LEU A 42 -3.85 -5.90 -15.25
N PRO A 43 -4.61 -6.40 -14.26
CA PRO A 43 -5.12 -5.57 -13.17
C PRO A 43 -4.01 -4.79 -12.45
N ILE A 44 -4.33 -3.56 -12.06
CA ILE A 44 -3.39 -2.65 -11.37
C ILE A 44 -3.96 -2.30 -10.02
N ILE A 45 -3.11 -2.32 -8.99
CA ILE A 45 -3.44 -1.83 -7.65
C ILE A 45 -2.69 -0.52 -7.42
N LEU A 46 -3.42 0.57 -7.20
CA LEU A 46 -2.81 1.88 -6.93
C LEU A 46 -3.01 2.26 -5.46
N PRO A 47 -1.96 2.71 -4.75
CA PRO A 47 -2.14 3.28 -3.42
C PRO A 47 -3.00 4.54 -3.51
N TRP A 48 -3.90 4.72 -2.55
CA TRP A 48 -4.85 5.81 -2.52
C TRP A 48 -4.90 6.53 -1.18
N HIS A 49 -5.52 7.71 -1.17
CA HIS A 49 -5.62 8.55 0.02
C HIS A 49 -6.88 9.42 -0.03
N LYS A 50 -7.38 9.78 1.16
CA LYS A 50 -8.61 10.54 1.35
C LYS A 50 -8.65 11.94 0.74
N ALA A 51 -7.52 12.46 0.26
CA ALA A 51 -7.42 13.78 -0.35
C ALA A 51 -8.19 13.90 -1.67
N LYS A 52 -8.46 12.78 -2.36
CA LYS A 52 -9.28 12.74 -3.57
C LYS A 52 -10.31 11.62 -3.48
N THR A 53 -11.56 11.95 -3.79
CA THR A 53 -12.61 10.95 -4.00
C THR A 53 -12.55 10.49 -5.45
N VAL A 54 -12.45 9.19 -5.65
CA VAL A 54 -12.64 8.52 -6.94
C VAL A 54 -13.83 7.59 -6.81
N ARG A 55 -14.61 7.43 -7.87
CA ARG A 55 -15.81 6.58 -7.87
C ARG A 55 -15.53 5.26 -8.57
N LEU A 56 -16.29 4.24 -8.20
CA LEU A 56 -16.31 2.99 -8.96
C LEU A 56 -16.82 3.28 -10.37
N GLY A 57 -16.20 2.65 -11.35
CA GLY A 57 -16.45 2.89 -12.77
C GLY A 57 -15.78 4.15 -13.34
N THR A 58 -15.09 4.98 -12.54
CA THR A 58 -14.22 6.03 -13.10
C THR A 58 -13.11 5.39 -13.93
N THR A 59 -12.86 5.92 -15.13
CA THR A 59 -11.86 5.37 -16.05
C THR A 59 -10.54 6.13 -15.99
N LEU A 60 -9.47 5.43 -16.34
CA LEU A 60 -8.09 5.91 -16.26
C LEU A 60 -7.37 5.62 -17.58
N HIS A 61 -6.60 6.60 -18.04
CA HIS A 61 -5.67 6.48 -19.16
C HIS A 61 -4.28 6.16 -18.65
N SER A 62 -3.81 4.93 -18.86
CA SER A 62 -2.47 4.49 -18.47
C SER A 62 -1.36 5.30 -19.16
N SER A 63 -1.62 5.77 -20.39
CA SER A 63 -0.73 6.66 -21.15
C SER A 63 -0.57 8.05 -20.51
N ARG A 64 -1.49 8.45 -19.61
CA ARG A 64 -1.50 9.75 -18.92
C ARG A 64 -0.97 9.65 -17.49
N LEU A 65 -0.42 8.50 -17.06
CA LEU A 65 0.07 8.28 -15.69
C LEU A 65 1.20 9.24 -15.25
N SER A 66 1.99 9.75 -16.21
CA SER A 66 3.01 10.77 -15.97
C SER A 66 2.44 12.20 -15.88
N SER A 67 1.14 12.38 -16.12
CA SER A 67 0.47 13.69 -16.03
C SER A 67 -0.06 13.95 -14.62
N ASN A 68 -0.58 15.17 -14.40
CA ASN A 68 -1.24 15.53 -13.15
C ASN A 68 -2.64 14.91 -13.01
N ASN A 69 -3.26 14.49 -14.12
CA ASN A 69 -4.59 13.90 -14.12
C ASN A 69 -4.72 12.77 -15.15
N PRO A 70 -4.59 11.50 -14.74
CA PRO A 70 -4.78 10.37 -15.63
C PRO A 70 -6.26 9.94 -15.77
N TRP A 71 -7.17 10.53 -15.00
CA TRP A 71 -8.58 10.14 -14.97
C TRP A 71 -9.33 10.73 -16.17
N GLU A 72 -10.29 9.98 -16.70
CA GLU A 72 -11.24 10.55 -17.67
C GLU A 72 -12.44 11.15 -16.92
N GLU A 73 -12.65 12.44 -17.13
CA GLU A 73 -13.65 13.23 -16.40
C GLU A 73 -14.83 13.64 -17.29
N ASN A 74 -14.66 13.63 -18.62
CA ASN A 74 -15.64 14.19 -19.54
C ASN A 74 -16.66 13.15 -20.01
N GLU A 75 -16.19 11.93 -20.29
CA GLU A 75 -17.02 10.88 -20.85
C GLU A 75 -16.83 9.55 -20.12
N SER A 76 -17.92 8.84 -19.87
CA SER A 76 -17.88 7.47 -19.35
C SER A 76 -18.32 6.49 -20.44
N PRO A 77 -17.61 5.35 -20.62
CA PRO A 77 -18.09 4.31 -21.50
C PRO A 77 -19.26 3.54 -20.90
N PHE A 78 -19.61 3.79 -19.63
CA PHE A 78 -20.57 2.99 -18.87
C PHE A 78 -21.96 3.63 -18.79
N LEU A 79 -22.98 2.77 -18.84
CA LEU A 79 -24.35 3.16 -18.52
C LEU A 79 -24.45 3.47 -17.03
N LEU A 80 -24.46 4.76 -16.69
CA LEU A 80 -24.49 5.21 -15.30
C LEU A 80 -25.69 4.64 -14.53
N ASP A 81 -26.89 4.62 -15.11
CA ASP A 81 -28.08 4.02 -14.45
C ASP A 81 -27.87 2.55 -14.08
N HIS A 82 -27.17 1.77 -14.91
CA HIS A 82 -26.81 0.39 -14.55
C HIS A 82 -25.76 0.35 -13.44
N LEU A 83 -24.73 1.20 -13.54
CA LEU A 83 -23.65 1.28 -12.54
C LEU A 83 -24.18 1.69 -11.15
N TYR A 84 -25.15 2.61 -11.08
CA TYR A 84 -25.75 3.05 -9.82
C TYR A 84 -26.79 2.06 -9.26
N ARG A 85 -27.36 1.19 -10.10
CA ARG A 85 -28.34 0.17 -9.67
C ARG A 85 -27.71 -1.12 -9.17
N VAL A 86 -26.49 -1.44 -9.62
CA VAL A 86 -25.75 -2.62 -9.16
C VAL A 86 -24.99 -2.21 -7.90
N PRO A 87 -25.41 -2.65 -6.71
CA PRO A 87 -24.72 -2.26 -5.49
C PRO A 87 -23.32 -2.91 -5.44
N PRO A 88 -22.26 -2.13 -5.17
CA PRO A 88 -21.00 -2.68 -4.74
C PRO A 88 -21.16 -3.55 -3.49
N LYS A 89 -20.42 -4.64 -3.41
CA LYS A 89 -20.47 -5.56 -2.27
C LYS A 89 -19.22 -5.43 -1.40
N LEU A 90 -19.42 -5.29 -0.10
CA LEU A 90 -18.35 -5.33 0.89
C LEU A 90 -18.02 -6.78 1.27
N THR A 91 -16.76 -7.16 1.12
CA THR A 91 -16.21 -8.40 1.67
C THR A 91 -15.18 -8.04 2.73
N ARG A 92 -15.44 -8.34 4.01
CA ARG A 92 -14.48 -8.10 5.09
C ARG A 92 -13.44 -9.22 5.13
N GLU A 93 -12.19 -8.82 5.19
CA GLU A 93 -11.05 -9.69 5.47
C GLU A 93 -10.68 -9.50 6.94
N TYR A 94 -10.95 -10.50 7.78
CA TYR A 94 -10.62 -10.44 9.20
C TYR A 94 -9.13 -10.71 9.40
N GLY A 95 -8.28 -9.73 9.07
CA GLY A 95 -6.88 -9.65 9.52
C GLY A 95 -5.91 -10.69 8.96
N THR A 96 -6.32 -11.46 7.95
CA THR A 96 -5.44 -12.41 7.25
C THR A 96 -4.30 -11.70 6.50
N VAL A 97 -4.48 -10.42 6.15
CA VAL A 97 -3.47 -9.58 5.49
C VAL A 97 -3.13 -8.39 6.38
N ALA A 98 -2.39 -8.66 7.45
CA ALA A 98 -1.80 -7.65 8.33
C ALA A 98 -0.28 -7.84 8.43
N SER A 99 0.46 -6.74 8.38
CA SER A 99 1.91 -6.75 8.59
C SER A 99 2.30 -5.69 9.61
N PHE A 100 3.20 -6.08 10.51
CA PHE A 100 3.84 -5.20 11.48
C PHE A 100 5.35 -5.38 11.36
N LYS A 101 6.07 -4.27 11.19
CA LYS A 101 7.54 -4.26 11.09
C LYS A 101 8.11 -3.21 12.03
N SER A 102 9.08 -3.60 12.85
CA SER A 102 9.88 -2.67 13.64
C SER A 102 11.36 -2.89 13.31
N VAL A 103 12.09 -1.81 13.05
CA VAL A 103 13.49 -1.82 12.62
C VAL A 103 14.27 -0.76 13.39
N GLU A 104 15.48 -1.09 13.81
CA GLU A 104 16.42 -0.15 14.44
C GLU A 104 17.77 -0.25 13.76
N THR A 105 18.37 0.91 13.47
CA THR A 105 19.71 1.01 12.89
C THR A 105 20.50 2.11 13.60
N SER A 106 21.80 1.90 13.73
CA SER A 106 22.73 2.86 14.36
C SER A 106 23.76 3.40 13.36
N LYS A 107 23.47 3.30 12.05
CA LYS A 107 24.32 3.80 10.97
C LYS A 107 23.59 4.82 10.12
N GLN A 108 24.34 5.85 9.74
CA GLN A 108 23.84 6.94 8.90
C GLN A 108 23.34 6.46 7.53
N CYS A 109 24.01 5.49 6.93
CA CYS A 109 23.74 4.96 5.58
C CYS A 109 22.67 3.85 5.53
N GLU A 110 22.21 3.35 6.67
CA GLU A 110 21.17 2.30 6.73
C GLU A 110 19.78 2.95 6.73
N THR A 111 19.26 3.21 5.53
CA THR A 111 17.96 3.88 5.33
C THR A 111 16.93 2.98 4.65
N ARG A 112 17.38 1.97 3.90
CA ARG A 112 16.52 1.07 3.10
C ARG A 112 15.50 0.32 3.95
N ASP A 113 15.87 -0.12 5.15
CA ASP A 113 15.00 -0.93 5.99
C ASP A 113 13.84 -0.15 6.64
N HIS A 114 13.92 1.19 6.59
CA HIS A 114 12.95 2.13 7.15
C HIS A 114 11.93 2.65 6.11
N LEU A 115 12.05 2.26 4.82
CA LEU A 115 11.14 2.65 3.75
C LEU A 115 9.77 1.93 3.84
N SER A 116 8.72 2.62 3.43
CA SER A 116 7.33 2.15 3.50
C SER A 116 6.80 1.61 2.17
N LEU A 117 7.28 2.10 1.04
CA LEU A 117 7.14 1.41 -0.23
C LEU A 117 8.43 0.60 -0.43
N GLY A 118 8.30 -0.65 -0.90
CA GLY A 118 9.40 -1.22 -1.68
C GLY A 118 9.73 -0.24 -2.80
N PHE A 119 10.99 -0.19 -3.24
CA PHE A 119 11.39 0.72 -4.32
C PHE A 119 10.40 0.58 -5.50
N GLY A 120 9.97 1.70 -6.12
CA GLY A 120 9.24 1.68 -7.40
C GLY A 120 7.86 2.36 -7.41
N VAL A 121 6.93 2.07 -6.49
CA VAL A 121 5.50 2.43 -6.70
C VAL A 121 5.19 3.93 -6.57
N GLY A 122 6.08 4.72 -5.95
CA GLY A 122 5.89 6.17 -5.74
C GLY A 122 6.78 7.08 -6.59
N VAL A 123 7.81 6.53 -7.26
CA VAL A 123 8.84 7.31 -7.96
C VAL A 123 8.49 7.33 -9.44
N GLY A 124 7.66 8.27 -9.88
CA GLY A 124 7.36 8.46 -11.30
C GLY A 124 5.90 8.78 -11.67
N LEU A 125 4.99 8.77 -10.69
CA LEU A 125 3.57 9.06 -10.89
C LEU A 125 3.18 10.37 -10.19
N PRO A 126 3.21 11.53 -10.88
CA PRO A 126 2.95 12.84 -10.24
C PRO A 126 1.59 12.93 -9.56
N PHE A 127 0.56 12.34 -10.17
CA PHE A 127 -0.79 12.33 -9.57
C PHE A 127 -0.82 11.53 -8.26
N LEU A 128 -0.08 10.42 -8.16
CA LEU A 128 0.06 9.66 -6.91
C LEU A 128 0.95 10.35 -5.89
N ALA A 129 1.99 11.07 -6.32
CA ALA A 129 2.86 11.80 -5.40
C ALA A 129 2.06 12.83 -4.57
N THR A 130 1.05 13.47 -5.16
CA THR A 130 0.19 14.43 -4.43
C THR A 130 -0.78 13.80 -3.43
N VAL A 131 -1.10 12.51 -3.60
CA VAL A 131 -2.08 11.81 -2.75
C VAL A 131 -1.42 10.79 -1.82
N SER A 132 -0.25 10.24 -2.15
CA SER A 132 0.42 9.20 -1.39
C SER A 132 1.26 9.80 -0.25
N VAL A 133 0.77 9.62 0.98
CA VAL A 133 1.51 9.94 2.21
C VAL A 133 2.77 9.08 2.36
N LYS A 134 2.75 7.85 1.82
CA LYS A 134 3.90 6.92 1.83
C LYS A 134 5.08 7.47 1.04
N GLY A 135 4.82 8.05 -0.13
CA GLY A 135 5.87 8.64 -0.97
C GLY A 135 6.56 9.83 -0.33
N HIS A 136 5.83 10.66 0.40
CA HIS A 136 6.39 11.76 1.19
C HIS A 136 7.28 11.25 2.32
N TYR A 137 6.79 10.27 3.08
CA TYR A 137 7.56 9.63 4.14
C TYR A 137 8.85 9.01 3.61
N ASP A 138 8.80 8.21 2.54
CA ASP A 138 9.99 7.56 1.98
C ASP A 138 11.03 8.60 1.50
N LYS A 139 10.57 9.69 0.88
CA LYS A 139 11.43 10.82 0.49
C LYS A 139 12.10 11.48 1.70
N ASP A 140 11.36 11.68 2.79
CA ASP A 140 11.89 12.29 4.01
C ASP A 140 12.86 11.36 4.75
N VAL A 141 12.59 10.06 4.75
CA VAL A 141 13.47 9.00 5.25
C VAL A 141 14.77 8.94 4.44
N GLN A 142 14.70 8.97 3.10
CA GLN A 142 15.88 8.98 2.22
C GLN A 142 16.77 10.21 2.43
N LYS A 143 16.18 11.37 2.72
CA LYS A 143 16.92 12.60 3.03
C LYS A 143 17.46 12.64 4.46
N ASN A 144 17.08 11.69 5.31
CA ASN A 144 17.52 11.65 6.69
C ASN A 144 18.97 11.15 6.78
N THR A 145 19.83 11.96 7.38
CA THR A 145 21.26 11.69 7.57
C THR A 145 21.63 11.47 9.04
N ASP A 146 20.66 11.18 9.90
CA ASP A 146 20.88 10.89 11.32
C ASP A 146 21.53 9.51 11.50
N SER A 147 22.35 9.38 12.54
CA SER A 147 23.10 8.14 12.81
C SER A 147 22.24 7.06 13.43
N ASN A 148 21.39 7.41 14.41
CA ASN A 148 20.47 6.46 15.04
C ASN A 148 19.07 6.64 14.46
N LYS A 149 18.42 5.53 14.12
CA LYS A 149 17.08 5.48 13.52
C LYS A 149 16.30 4.29 14.10
N ALA A 150 15.07 4.53 14.51
CA ALA A 150 14.12 3.49 14.89
C ALA A 150 12.80 3.74 14.18
N SER A 151 12.27 2.73 13.50
CA SER A 151 10.98 2.85 12.81
C SER A 151 10.01 1.74 13.18
N ILE A 152 8.74 2.09 13.20
CA ILE A 152 7.61 1.18 13.35
C ILE A 152 6.70 1.36 12.14
N ARG A 153 6.18 0.26 11.62
CA ARG A 153 5.18 0.27 10.56
C ARG A 153 4.09 -0.75 10.86
N SER A 154 2.86 -0.36 10.61
CA SER A 154 1.70 -1.23 10.63
C SER A 154 0.90 -1.02 9.34
N SER A 155 0.47 -2.12 8.74
CA SER A 155 -0.32 -2.14 7.51
C SER A 155 -1.36 -3.23 7.63
N ILE A 156 -2.63 -2.85 7.54
CA ILE A 156 -3.77 -3.76 7.67
C ILE A 156 -4.66 -3.60 6.45
N ARG A 157 -5.12 -4.72 5.89
CA ARG A 157 -6.24 -4.78 4.96
C ARG A 157 -7.40 -5.47 5.68
N ALA A 158 -8.55 -4.82 5.67
CA ALA A 158 -9.74 -5.26 6.40
C ALA A 158 -10.89 -5.68 5.49
N GLY A 159 -10.73 -5.54 4.17
CA GLY A 159 -11.72 -5.97 3.21
C GLY A 159 -11.59 -5.33 1.85
N THR A 160 -12.50 -5.70 0.97
CA THR A 160 -12.64 -5.15 -0.37
C THR A 160 -14.08 -4.70 -0.61
N VAL A 161 -14.24 -3.67 -1.43
CA VAL A 161 -15.52 -3.26 -1.99
C VAL A 161 -15.42 -3.40 -3.49
N GLU A 162 -16.24 -4.24 -4.09
CA GLU A 162 -16.17 -4.55 -5.52
C GLU A 162 -17.53 -4.46 -6.16
N LEU A 163 -17.58 -4.09 -7.44
CA LEU A 163 -18.82 -4.18 -8.21
C LEU A 163 -19.26 -5.64 -8.33
N GLU A 164 -20.47 -5.97 -7.89
CA GLU A 164 -21.00 -7.34 -7.97
C GLU A 164 -21.08 -7.86 -9.42
N CYS A 165 -21.35 -6.95 -10.37
CA CYS A 165 -21.21 -7.24 -11.78
C CYS A 165 -20.52 -6.12 -12.55
N GLN A 166 -19.89 -6.50 -13.65
CA GLN A 166 -19.20 -5.55 -14.53
C GLN A 166 -20.17 -4.52 -15.12
N PRO A 167 -19.76 -3.24 -15.24
CA PRO A 167 -20.61 -2.21 -15.81
C PRO A 167 -20.90 -2.48 -17.29
N ARG A 168 -22.14 -2.15 -17.72
CA ARG A 168 -22.53 -2.21 -19.13
C ARG A 168 -22.07 -0.99 -19.89
N LEU A 169 -21.73 -1.18 -21.16
CA LEU A 169 -21.33 -0.10 -22.06
C LEU A 169 -22.54 0.71 -22.54
N THR A 170 -22.32 1.99 -22.81
CA THR A 170 -23.27 2.85 -23.55
C THR A 170 -23.32 2.44 -25.03
N ASN A 171 -24.41 2.76 -25.73
CA ASN A 171 -24.51 2.51 -27.17
C ASN A 171 -23.37 3.16 -27.97
N GLN A 172 -22.91 4.35 -27.55
CA GLN A 172 -21.77 5.02 -28.19
C GLN A 172 -20.47 4.24 -28.02
N ALA A 173 -20.19 3.73 -26.82
CA ALA A 173 -19.03 2.87 -26.58
C ALA A 173 -19.11 1.56 -27.39
N ILE A 174 -20.31 0.96 -27.51
CA ILE A 174 -20.52 -0.22 -28.36
C ILE A 174 -20.26 0.10 -29.84
N ILE A 175 -20.80 1.21 -30.35
CA ILE A 175 -20.55 1.69 -31.72
C ILE A 175 -19.05 1.89 -31.94
N THR A 176 -18.34 2.47 -30.97
CA THR A 176 -16.88 2.64 -31.07
C THR A 176 -16.16 1.31 -31.23
N VAL A 177 -16.46 0.32 -30.37
CA VAL A 177 -15.88 -1.02 -30.46
C VAL A 177 -16.20 -1.68 -31.80
N LYS A 178 -17.43 -1.52 -32.29
CA LYS A 178 -17.90 -2.33 -33.41
C LYS A 178 -17.61 -1.74 -34.79
N TYR A 179 -17.66 -0.42 -34.90
CA TYR A 179 -17.60 0.27 -36.19
C TYR A 179 -16.45 1.28 -36.28
N ASN A 180 -15.99 1.83 -35.17
CA ASN A 180 -15.03 2.94 -35.18
C ASN A 180 -13.67 2.55 -34.60
N GLY A 181 -13.07 1.47 -35.10
CA GLY A 181 -11.67 1.14 -34.80
C GLY A 181 -11.43 0.19 -33.63
N GLY A 182 -12.47 -0.47 -33.10
CA GLY A 182 -12.27 -1.57 -32.17
C GLY A 182 -12.00 -1.15 -30.73
N VAL A 183 -11.48 -2.10 -29.96
CA VAL A 183 -11.01 -1.86 -28.59
C VAL A 183 -9.95 -0.74 -28.49
N PRO A 184 -8.96 -0.62 -29.41
CA PRO A 184 -8.00 0.48 -29.34
C PRO A 184 -8.66 1.87 -29.34
N ALA A 185 -9.68 2.08 -30.16
CA ALA A 185 -10.41 3.35 -30.22
C ALA A 185 -11.27 3.58 -28.96
N LEU A 186 -11.81 2.51 -28.36
CA LEU A 186 -12.50 2.60 -27.07
C LEU A 186 -11.52 3.02 -25.97
N GLU A 187 -10.35 2.37 -25.90
CA GLU A 187 -9.30 2.65 -24.92
C GLU A 187 -8.76 4.09 -25.06
N GLU A 188 -8.56 4.56 -26.31
CA GLU A 188 -8.10 5.93 -26.58
C GLU A 188 -9.11 6.99 -26.13
N ARG A 189 -10.41 6.73 -26.35
CA ARG A 189 -11.47 7.69 -26.03
C ARG A 189 -11.80 7.73 -24.54
N TYR A 190 -11.95 6.58 -23.91
CA TYR A 190 -12.50 6.47 -22.57
C TYR A 190 -11.48 6.11 -21.50
N GLY A 191 -10.26 5.73 -21.88
CA GLY A 191 -9.25 5.16 -20.99
C GLY A 191 -9.20 3.64 -21.12
N ASP A 192 -8.08 3.05 -20.73
CA ASP A 192 -7.84 1.62 -20.85
C ASP A 192 -8.05 0.85 -19.55
N TYR A 193 -8.24 1.54 -18.43
CA TYR A 193 -8.57 0.98 -17.12
C TYR A 193 -9.82 1.63 -16.54
N TYR A 194 -10.48 0.94 -15.60
CA TYR A 194 -11.54 1.48 -14.76
C TYR A 194 -11.39 1.02 -13.32
N VAL A 195 -11.87 1.83 -12.38
CA VAL A 195 -11.92 1.48 -10.96
C VAL A 195 -13.01 0.43 -10.75
N ALA A 196 -12.60 -0.81 -10.52
CA ALA A 196 -13.49 -1.94 -10.30
C ALA A 196 -13.80 -2.16 -8.81
N GLY A 197 -12.93 -1.70 -7.93
CA GLY A 197 -13.09 -1.87 -6.50
C GLY A 197 -12.12 -1.05 -5.66
N TYR A 198 -12.31 -1.14 -4.35
CA TYR A 198 -11.48 -0.55 -3.31
C TYR A 198 -10.94 -1.64 -2.40
N LYS A 199 -9.71 -1.47 -1.92
CA LYS A 199 -9.23 -2.18 -0.73
C LYS A 199 -9.35 -1.28 0.48
N LEU A 200 -10.02 -1.80 1.50
CA LEU A 200 -10.21 -1.14 2.77
C LEU A 200 -9.08 -1.53 3.73
N GLY A 201 -8.57 -0.57 4.48
CA GLY A 201 -7.39 -0.78 5.30
C GLY A 201 -6.92 0.46 6.03
N GLY A 202 -5.75 0.33 6.63
CA GLY A 202 -5.02 1.41 7.25
C GLY A 202 -3.52 1.15 7.17
N ASP A 203 -2.76 2.18 6.85
CA ASP A 203 -1.30 2.15 6.82
C ASP A 203 -0.76 3.27 7.70
N THR A 204 0.28 2.95 8.47
CA THR A 204 0.99 3.92 9.29
C THR A 204 2.45 3.53 9.40
N ALA A 205 3.30 4.55 9.40
CA ALA A 205 4.70 4.39 9.71
C ALA A 205 5.19 5.55 10.56
N MET A 206 6.17 5.27 11.40
CA MET A 206 6.89 6.26 12.19
C MET A 206 8.37 5.94 12.11
N LEU A 207 9.20 6.97 11.98
CA LEU A 207 10.65 6.95 12.12
C LEU A 207 11.04 8.02 13.14
N LEU A 208 11.70 7.60 14.22
CA LEU A 208 12.37 8.46 15.17
C LEU A 208 13.88 8.34 14.96
N SER A 209 14.57 9.47 14.77
CA SER A 209 15.99 9.50 14.49
C SER A 209 16.73 10.59 15.27
N SER A 210 18.05 10.45 15.40
CA SER A 210 18.89 11.41 16.14
C SER A 210 20.28 11.58 15.53
N SER A 211 20.77 12.82 15.45
CA SER A 211 22.15 13.11 15.05
C SER A 211 23.09 13.07 16.26
N SER A 212 24.16 12.28 16.22
CA SER A 212 25.21 12.26 17.26
C SER A 212 26.49 12.91 16.75
N TYR A 213 26.97 13.95 17.43
CA TYR A 213 28.37 14.37 17.35
C TYR A 213 28.94 14.42 18.78
N ALA A 214 29.78 13.43 19.10
CA ALA A 214 30.72 13.42 20.21
C ALA A 214 30.20 13.89 21.59
N THR A 215 29.64 12.99 22.39
CA THR A 215 30.06 12.79 23.81
C THR A 215 29.31 11.60 24.42
N LYS A 216 30.03 10.84 25.27
CA LYS A 216 29.60 9.62 25.95
C LYS A 216 28.57 9.89 27.06
N GLU A 217 27.42 10.47 26.75
CA GLU A 217 26.28 10.49 27.66
C GLU A 217 25.11 9.77 27.02
N LYS A 218 24.99 8.49 27.40
CA LYS A 218 23.90 7.61 27.00
C LYS A 218 22.76 7.79 28.00
N GLU A 219 21.97 8.86 27.88
CA GLU A 219 20.66 8.90 28.52
C GLU A 219 19.70 8.03 27.71
N VAL A 220 19.45 6.81 28.20
CA VAL A 220 18.60 5.82 27.54
C VAL A 220 17.14 6.22 27.73
N TYR A 221 16.54 6.80 26.71
CA TYR A 221 15.08 6.97 26.63
C TYR A 221 14.48 5.69 26.05
N GLY A 222 14.36 4.65 26.88
CA GLY A 222 13.73 3.39 26.50
C GLY A 222 12.22 3.54 26.38
N VAL A 223 11.63 2.98 25.33
CA VAL A 223 10.19 2.82 25.20
C VAL A 223 9.90 1.31 25.17
N THR A 224 9.63 0.74 26.33
CA THR A 224 9.06 -0.61 26.41
C THR A 224 7.56 -0.48 26.14
N LEU A 225 7.14 -0.92 24.95
CA LEU A 225 5.73 -0.99 24.59
C LEU A 225 5.35 -2.47 24.47
N THR A 226 4.64 -2.95 25.48
CA THR A 226 4.02 -4.28 25.46
C THR A 226 2.67 -4.16 24.77
N VAL A 227 2.44 -4.95 23.73
CA VAL A 227 1.20 -4.91 22.95
C VAL A 227 0.56 -6.28 22.89
N GLU A 228 -0.73 -6.29 23.19
CA GLU A 228 -1.61 -7.42 23.01
C GLU A 228 -2.58 -7.06 21.88
N VAL A 229 -2.38 -7.62 20.67
CA VAL A 229 -3.29 -7.37 19.55
C VAL A 229 -4.41 -8.42 19.62
N LEU A 230 -5.55 -8.03 20.20
CA LEU A 230 -6.68 -8.91 20.53
C LEU A 230 -7.79 -8.95 19.45
N PHE A 231 -7.47 -9.13 18.18
CA PHE A 231 -8.51 -9.03 17.12
C PHE A 231 -8.64 -10.17 16.12
N PHE A 232 -7.80 -11.20 16.17
CA PHE A 232 -7.91 -12.35 15.27
C PHE A 232 -7.59 -13.62 16.06
N GLU A 233 -8.18 -14.77 15.72
CA GLU A 233 -8.11 -16.04 16.46
C GLU A 233 -6.69 -16.53 16.83
N ALA A 234 -5.65 -15.87 16.32
CA ALA A 234 -4.28 -15.96 16.83
C ALA A 234 -3.83 -14.60 17.40
N SER A 235 -3.84 -14.48 18.73
CA SER A 235 -3.13 -13.42 19.45
C SER A 235 -1.63 -13.54 19.14
N LYS A 236 -1.04 -12.56 18.46
CA LYS A 236 0.42 -12.46 18.36
C LYS A 236 0.92 -11.47 19.41
N HIS A 237 1.60 -12.01 20.42
CA HIS A 237 2.37 -11.24 21.37
C HIS A 237 3.63 -10.73 20.68
N TRP A 238 3.82 -9.41 20.66
CA TRP A 238 5.06 -8.79 20.22
C TRP A 238 5.62 -7.97 21.37
N GLU A 239 6.58 -8.55 22.08
CA GLU A 239 7.43 -7.80 22.99
C GLU A 239 8.63 -7.33 22.18
N LYS A 240 8.71 -6.02 21.92
CA LYS A 240 9.93 -5.44 21.37
C LYS A 240 10.30 -4.20 22.14
N ASP A 241 11.44 -4.30 22.81
CA ASP A 241 12.09 -3.18 23.44
C ASP A 241 12.55 -2.19 22.37
N PHE A 242 12.09 -0.94 22.44
CA PHE A 242 12.80 0.17 21.80
C PHE A 242 13.93 0.58 22.74
N ASN A 243 15.01 -0.19 22.71
CA ASN A 243 16.17 0.10 23.53
C ASN A 243 17.14 0.98 22.76
N THR A 244 17.35 2.18 23.30
CA THR A 244 18.55 3.02 23.15
C THR A 244 18.44 4.16 22.14
N PHE A 245 17.98 5.32 22.59
CA PHE A 245 18.47 6.59 22.06
C PHE A 245 19.61 7.06 22.96
N ALA A 246 20.82 7.21 22.43
CA ALA A 246 21.82 8.05 23.07
C ALA A 246 21.45 9.50 22.75
N SER A 247 21.57 10.40 23.72
CA SER A 247 21.42 11.85 23.53
C SER A 247 22.11 12.30 22.23
N GLY A 248 21.33 12.52 21.18
CA GLY A 248 21.75 13.29 20.02
C GLY A 248 21.56 14.77 20.31
N SER A 249 22.37 15.62 19.67
CA SER A 249 22.15 17.07 19.66
C SER A 249 20.83 17.47 18.98
N SER A 250 20.14 16.52 18.32
CA SER A 250 18.81 16.69 17.75
C SER A 250 18.02 15.37 17.72
N LEU A 251 16.70 15.47 17.83
CA LEU A 251 15.74 14.41 17.56
C LEU A 251 14.89 14.80 16.36
N LYS A 252 14.51 13.83 15.53
CA LYS A 252 13.61 14.02 14.40
C LYS A 252 12.59 12.90 14.36
N LEU A 253 11.31 13.27 14.27
CA LEU A 253 10.16 12.38 14.15
C LEU A 253 9.57 12.57 12.75
N MET A 254 9.51 11.50 11.98
CA MET A 254 8.84 11.46 10.68
C MET A 254 7.81 10.34 10.68
N GLY A 255 6.74 10.46 9.91
CA GLY A 255 5.77 9.38 9.79
C GLY A 255 4.48 9.80 9.10
N TYR A 256 3.57 8.84 8.98
CA TYR A 256 2.23 9.07 8.46
C TYR A 256 1.21 8.13 9.09
N ASP A 257 -0.06 8.50 8.97
CA ASP A 257 -1.22 7.68 9.31
C ASP A 257 -2.32 7.93 8.27
N THR A 258 -2.72 6.89 7.54
CA THR A 258 -3.73 7.03 6.47
C THR A 258 -5.16 7.20 6.99
N LEU A 259 -5.49 6.63 8.16
CA LEU A 259 -6.82 6.75 8.75
C LEU A 259 -7.06 8.20 9.20
N GLU A 260 -6.10 8.78 9.90
CA GLU A 260 -6.16 10.17 10.34
C GLU A 260 -5.72 11.14 9.24
N GLY A 261 -5.12 10.65 8.15
CA GLY A 261 -4.49 11.43 7.08
C GLY A 261 -3.52 12.47 7.62
N LYS A 262 -2.73 12.07 8.62
CA LYS A 262 -1.70 12.91 9.23
C LYS A 262 -0.34 12.53 8.69
N ASN A 263 0.52 13.54 8.58
CA ASN A 263 1.94 13.37 8.34
C ASN A 263 2.69 14.09 9.45
N TRP A 264 3.78 13.50 9.91
CA TRP A 264 4.68 14.08 10.90
C TRP A 264 6.04 14.28 10.25
N ASN A 265 6.62 15.45 10.46
CA ASN A 265 8.01 15.76 10.12
C ASN A 265 8.47 16.88 11.05
N GLU A 266 8.77 16.48 12.29
CA GLU A 266 9.08 17.39 13.38
C GLU A 266 10.50 17.13 13.86
N ALA A 267 11.22 18.19 14.21
CA ALA A 267 12.56 18.09 14.74
C ALA A 267 12.71 18.97 15.97
N SER A 268 13.52 18.52 16.93
CA SER A 268 13.95 19.30 18.07
C SER A 268 15.46 19.30 18.15
N SER A 269 16.07 20.48 18.33
CA SER A 269 17.50 20.64 18.59
C SER A 269 17.74 20.82 20.09
N GLY A 270 18.79 20.19 20.61
CA GLY A 270 19.20 20.25 22.01
C GLY A 270 18.40 19.35 22.96
N ARG A 271 18.83 19.33 24.23
CA ARG A 271 18.09 18.72 25.34
C ARG A 271 17.10 19.76 25.91
N GLY A 272 15.91 19.33 26.30
CA GLY A 272 14.91 20.21 26.93
C GLY A 272 13.46 19.83 26.65
N GLU A 273 12.54 20.71 27.03
CA GLU A 273 11.09 20.49 26.93
C GLU A 273 10.63 20.11 25.51
N ALA A 274 11.22 20.72 24.48
CA ALA A 274 10.88 20.41 23.09
C ALA A 274 11.20 18.95 22.71
N ALA A 275 12.37 18.43 23.13
CA ALA A 275 12.75 17.04 22.91
C ALA A 275 11.85 16.08 23.71
N ALA A 276 11.52 16.44 24.96
CA ALA A 276 10.60 15.65 25.79
C ALA A 276 9.19 15.58 25.18
N ARG A 277 8.66 16.69 24.65
CA ARG A 277 7.36 16.73 23.95
C ARG A 277 7.39 15.88 22.67
N LEU A 278 8.47 15.97 21.88
CA LEU A 278 8.61 15.17 20.66
C LEU A 278 8.66 13.67 20.96
N PHE A 279 9.34 13.31 22.06
CA PHE A 279 9.40 11.93 22.53
C PHE A 279 8.07 11.42 23.11
N GLN A 280 7.33 12.26 23.84
CA GLN A 280 5.99 11.89 24.30
C GLN A 280 5.05 11.67 23.11
N LYS A 281 5.13 12.53 22.10
CA LYS A 281 4.36 12.39 20.86
C LYS A 281 4.73 11.13 20.07
N SER A 282 6.01 10.74 20.01
CA SER A 282 6.41 9.50 19.36
C SER A 282 5.85 8.25 20.06
N LYS A 283 5.69 8.28 21.39
CA LYS A 283 5.01 7.20 22.14
C LYS A 283 3.53 7.11 21.77
N GLU A 284 2.84 8.23 21.70
CA GLU A 284 1.42 8.27 21.30
C GLU A 284 1.22 7.73 19.88
N ILE A 285 2.10 8.10 18.95
CA ILE A 285 2.08 7.58 17.58
C ILE A 285 2.38 6.08 17.56
N ALA A 286 3.39 5.60 18.30
CA ALA A 286 3.71 4.19 18.37
C ALA A 286 2.53 3.34 18.87
N LEU A 287 1.85 3.80 19.93
CA LEU A 287 0.62 3.17 20.44
C LEU A 287 -0.49 3.17 19.38
N SER A 288 -0.74 4.32 18.75
CA SER A 288 -1.74 4.45 17.68
C SER A 288 -1.45 3.55 16.48
N THR A 289 -0.16 3.34 16.17
CA THR A 289 0.31 2.44 15.11
C THR A 289 0.03 0.97 15.44
N GLN A 290 0.14 0.60 16.70
CA GLN A 290 -0.10 -0.76 17.19
C GLN A 290 -1.59 -1.09 17.25
N CYS A 291 -2.43 -0.12 17.67
CA CYS A 291 -3.89 -0.24 17.73
C CYS A 291 -4.59 0.01 16.37
N MET A 292 -3.88 -0.10 15.24
CA MET A 292 -4.45 0.18 13.91
C MET A 292 -5.68 -0.69 13.59
N GLY A 293 -5.69 -1.96 14.01
CA GLY A 293 -6.79 -2.88 13.77
C GLY A 293 -8.07 -2.51 14.53
N GLU A 294 -7.91 -2.11 15.80
CA GLU A 294 -8.99 -1.59 16.65
C GLU A 294 -9.60 -0.33 16.05
N ARG A 295 -8.74 0.64 15.69
CA ARG A 295 -9.15 1.91 15.10
C ARG A 295 -9.91 1.71 13.80
N LEU A 296 -9.42 0.83 12.93
CA LEU A 296 -10.10 0.52 11.66
C LEU A 296 -11.44 -0.19 11.90
N SER A 297 -11.50 -1.14 12.83
CA SER A 297 -12.75 -1.83 13.17
C SER A 297 -13.78 -0.86 13.75
N GLN A 298 -13.37 0.03 14.66
CA GLN A 298 -14.23 1.07 15.20
C GLN A 298 -14.81 1.96 14.09
N ILE A 299 -13.99 2.40 13.11
CA ILE A 299 -14.49 3.21 11.99
C ILE A 299 -15.53 2.45 11.16
N LEU A 300 -15.30 1.17 10.86
CA LEU A 300 -16.24 0.35 10.09
C LEU A 300 -17.55 0.12 10.85
N ASP A 301 -17.47 -0.12 12.16
CA ASP A 301 -18.62 -0.36 13.02
C ASP A 301 -19.43 0.93 13.24
N GLU A 302 -18.77 2.09 13.40
CA GLU A 302 -19.43 3.42 13.43
C GLU A 302 -20.16 3.75 12.12
N MET A 303 -19.68 3.21 11.00
CA MET A 303 -20.35 3.33 9.69
C MET A 303 -21.47 2.28 9.51
N GLY A 304 -21.64 1.34 10.44
CA GLY A 304 -22.63 0.26 10.36
C GLY A 304 -22.36 -0.73 9.23
N LEU A 305 -21.07 -0.97 8.91
CA LEU A 305 -20.67 -1.77 7.75
C LEU A 305 -20.22 -3.18 8.16
N HIS A 306 -20.95 -4.17 7.66
CA HIS A 306 -20.76 -5.58 7.95
C HIS A 306 -20.34 -6.38 6.71
N ASN A 307 -19.82 -7.58 6.93
CA ASN A 307 -19.40 -8.45 5.84
C ASN A 307 -20.61 -8.88 5.00
N GLY A 308 -20.51 -8.74 3.69
CA GLY A 308 -21.56 -9.09 2.73
C GLY A 308 -22.53 -7.96 2.42
N ASP A 309 -22.39 -6.79 3.06
CA ASP A 309 -23.27 -5.65 2.84
C ASP A 309 -23.20 -5.15 1.39
N GLU A 310 -24.38 -4.83 0.85
CA GLU A 310 -24.54 -4.07 -0.37
C GLU A 310 -24.44 -2.59 -0.05
N LEU A 311 -23.52 -1.89 -0.71
CA LEU A 311 -23.24 -0.49 -0.47
C LEU A 311 -23.88 0.38 -1.54
N THR A 312 -24.29 1.59 -1.18
CA THR A 312 -24.61 2.63 -2.16
C THR A 312 -23.33 3.33 -2.62
N MET A 313 -23.42 4.06 -3.73
CA MET A 313 -22.30 4.89 -4.20
C MET A 313 -21.96 6.02 -3.21
N GLU A 314 -22.95 6.54 -2.48
CA GLU A 314 -22.73 7.53 -1.41
C GLU A 314 -21.96 6.93 -0.23
N GLN A 315 -22.26 5.68 0.15
CA GLN A 315 -21.49 4.96 1.16
C GLN A 315 -20.05 4.74 0.68
N CYS A 316 -19.85 4.36 -0.59
CA CYS A 316 -18.53 4.24 -1.21
C CYS A 316 -17.73 5.56 -1.20
N ASP A 317 -18.39 6.69 -1.53
CA ASP A 317 -17.80 8.03 -1.43
C ASP A 317 -17.39 8.34 0.03
N ALA A 318 -18.21 7.92 1.01
CA ALA A 318 -17.91 8.09 2.43
C ALA A 318 -16.70 7.27 2.89
N LEU A 319 -16.53 6.02 2.42
CA LEU A 319 -15.34 5.20 2.70
C LEU A 319 -14.06 5.94 2.26
N THR A 320 -14.08 6.50 1.05
CA THR A 320 -12.93 7.21 0.49
C THR A 320 -12.61 8.47 1.31
N LYS A 321 -13.63 9.26 1.67
CA LYS A 321 -13.47 10.48 2.48
C LYS A 321 -13.00 10.20 3.91
N LYS A 322 -13.39 9.07 4.48
CA LYS A 322 -12.94 8.60 5.81
C LYS A 322 -11.51 8.07 5.82
N GLY A 323 -10.87 7.89 4.65
CA GLY A 323 -9.48 7.44 4.55
C GLY A 323 -9.26 5.96 4.81
N ILE A 324 -10.33 5.18 4.81
CA ILE A 324 -10.25 3.71 4.92
C ILE A 324 -9.98 3.04 3.58
N VAL A 325 -10.23 3.72 2.45
CA VAL A 325 -9.77 3.24 1.13
C VAL A 325 -8.27 3.52 1.00
N VAL A 326 -7.47 2.46 1.09
CA VAL A 326 -6.00 2.54 1.02
C VAL A 326 -5.46 2.21 -0.36
N GLU A 327 -6.21 1.44 -1.16
CA GLU A 327 -5.82 1.07 -2.52
C GLU A 327 -7.03 1.03 -3.45
N LEU A 328 -6.83 1.40 -4.71
CA LEU A 328 -7.79 1.23 -5.80
C LEU A 328 -7.45 -0.02 -6.58
N VAL A 329 -8.47 -0.82 -6.91
CA VAL A 329 -8.36 -1.96 -7.82
C VAL A 329 -8.82 -1.50 -9.20
N LEU A 330 -7.89 -1.43 -10.14
CA LEU A 330 -8.18 -1.10 -11.53
C LEU A 330 -8.16 -2.34 -12.41
N MET A 331 -9.22 -2.48 -13.21
CA MET A 331 -9.35 -3.56 -14.19
C MET A 331 -9.24 -2.99 -15.60
N PRO A 332 -8.60 -3.70 -16.55
CA PRO A 332 -8.53 -3.23 -17.93
C PRO A 332 -9.92 -3.28 -18.58
N ILE A 333 -10.33 -2.23 -19.28
CA ILE A 333 -11.65 -2.14 -19.93
C ILE A 333 -11.87 -3.28 -20.93
N ARG A 334 -10.82 -3.71 -21.63
CA ARG A 334 -10.88 -4.82 -22.58
C ARG A 334 -11.28 -6.16 -21.96
N THR A 335 -11.19 -6.30 -20.64
CA THR A 335 -11.60 -7.51 -19.91
C THR A 335 -13.09 -7.55 -19.60
N LEU A 336 -13.82 -6.48 -19.91
CA LEU A 336 -15.26 -6.43 -19.75
C LEU A 336 -15.92 -7.43 -20.69
N ARG A 337 -16.80 -8.26 -20.15
CA ARG A 337 -17.57 -9.25 -20.91
C ARG A 337 -18.31 -8.60 -22.07
N HIS A 338 -18.93 -7.44 -21.84
CA HIS A 338 -19.66 -6.72 -22.88
C HIS A 338 -18.74 -6.23 -24.01
N VAL A 339 -17.50 -5.84 -23.73
CA VAL A 339 -16.52 -5.50 -24.77
C VAL A 339 -16.22 -6.76 -25.61
N MET A 340 -15.92 -7.88 -24.96
CA MET A 340 -15.62 -9.14 -25.65
C MET A 340 -16.80 -9.64 -26.51
N GLU A 341 -18.02 -9.54 -25.98
CA GLU A 341 -19.25 -9.90 -26.70
C GLU A 341 -19.38 -9.10 -28.00
N TRP A 342 -19.26 -7.78 -27.93
CA TRP A 342 -19.40 -6.89 -29.10
C TRP A 342 -18.22 -6.92 -30.07
N MET A 343 -17.08 -7.48 -29.66
CA MET A 343 -15.98 -7.77 -30.58
C MET A 343 -16.24 -8.98 -31.48
N VAL A 344 -17.03 -9.95 -31.01
CA VAL A 344 -17.21 -11.25 -31.67
C VAL A 344 -18.58 -11.37 -32.34
N GLN A 345 -19.58 -10.62 -31.88
CA GLN A 345 -20.94 -10.70 -32.42
C GLN A 345 -21.12 -9.97 -33.75
N ASP A 346 -21.75 -10.66 -34.72
CA ASP A 346 -22.21 -10.11 -36.01
C ASP A 346 -23.55 -9.32 -35.89
N ASN A 347 -24.04 -9.12 -34.66
CA ASN A 347 -25.04 -8.13 -34.21
C ASN A 347 -25.13 -6.89 -35.12
N ILE A 348 -26.26 -6.31 -35.50
CA ILE A 348 -26.29 -4.86 -35.86
C ILE A 348 -26.86 -4.15 -34.63
N ILE A 349 -26.24 -3.04 -34.21
CA ILE A 349 -26.61 -2.30 -32.99
C ILE A 349 -27.96 -1.63 -33.18
#